data_AF-A0A535YGQ2-F1
#
_entry.id   AF-A0A535YGQ2-F1
#
_cell.length_a   1.000
_cell.length_b   1.000
_cell.length_c   1.000
_cell.angle_alpha   90.00
_cell.angle_beta   90.00
_cell.angle_gamma   90.00
#
_symmetry.space_group_name_H-M   'P 1'
#
loop_
_entity.id
_entity.type
_entity.pdbx_description
1 polymer ?
#
loop_
_entity_poly.entity_id
_entity_poly.type
_entity_poly.pdbx_seq_one_letter_code
_entity_poly.pdbx_strand_id
1 'polypeptide(L)'
;MAPASHGLLGRIQRANDDASHRFGPHTAEVEAFIVAAAQLTPWQWRQVLAVRRLVASVSKEGAPDSARSIQAAIRTSDRRISEPIARAGEVLFDTLVKKSDDKQVAAWQAMTAIVMRSQLPALKFAVNYAPFAALIPLSGSDVLDPKTRRFMARLEDLTGEQLEVLARRWRIEPAASRTLLQAVAKNRHVKSEEAVAIAALSLIPNQLTGDQGWAAVRTAVHAGRVLGTLADLAEQEITELWAPIESVISLASLSEVVELPASARVRAAVGSAIKTITRPPRSRAVTAPVARAAAPYGPNHAEVAAFIKGAAELSPIQWLRVLDRRKLVSSVTREGAAEPAGVVRSILAMLEGTRDLDSYLRCRAFVAVERAGFALEARGHLNLDQVREVLTPFEASIAFGELNGGGFAHKVASLDKGQWHRIASAAPDANEEAVAPLVNAGIALIDFFGGRSDDEAVAAWHAVSALVHRHRLTPIKFAASYAPFASAIPVTNPRSLGAMVSRYVTAVGRLGASQCAVLAQPWQIDDALSSVLSSAVADGGSRAGEEAAALNAVVTVPMRLAGGGGWAAVKTAAFGGRVIAIRSRLTVEQLVALWAPIQPAIPLVSLNAPARARR
;
A
#
# COMPACT_ATOMS: atom_id res chain seq x y z
N MET A 1 22.65 7.77 -57.71
CA MET A 1 21.60 7.28 -56.81
C MET A 1 22.12 7.33 -55.38
N ALA A 2 21.69 8.31 -54.59
CA ALA A 2 22.16 8.48 -53.21
C ALA A 2 21.44 7.53 -52.24
N PRO A 3 22.13 6.94 -51.25
CA PRO A 3 21.54 5.99 -50.31
C PRO A 3 20.56 6.71 -49.37
N ALA A 4 19.39 6.12 -49.18
CA ALA A 4 18.32 6.69 -48.38
C ALA A 4 18.74 6.88 -46.90
N SER A 5 18.96 8.13 -46.53
CA SER A 5 19.16 8.61 -45.17
C SER A 5 18.12 8.03 -44.19
N HIS A 6 18.54 7.03 -43.40
CA HIS A 6 17.80 6.57 -42.22
C HIS A 6 17.94 7.63 -41.12
N GLY A 7 17.10 8.67 -41.20
CA GLY A 7 17.06 9.80 -40.28
C GLY A 7 16.82 9.38 -38.83
N LEU A 8 17.16 10.29 -37.90
CA LEU A 8 16.97 10.14 -36.44
C LEU A 8 15.57 9.60 -36.08
N LEU A 9 14.52 10.03 -36.80
CA LEU A 9 13.15 9.55 -36.63
C LEU A 9 12.99 8.05 -36.92
N GLY A 10 13.62 7.51 -37.96
CA GLY A 10 13.58 6.08 -38.27
C GLY A 10 14.41 5.23 -37.30
N ARG A 11 15.36 5.85 -36.56
CA ARG A 11 16.06 5.23 -35.44
C ARG A 11 15.25 5.29 -34.15
N ILE A 12 14.58 6.40 -33.87
CA ILE A 12 13.67 6.56 -32.72
C ILE A 12 12.45 5.65 -32.87
N GLN A 13 11.90 5.52 -34.08
CA GLN A 13 10.75 4.67 -34.34
C GLN A 13 11.10 3.19 -34.20
N ARG A 14 12.23 2.74 -34.78
CA ARG A 14 12.76 1.39 -34.50
C ARG A 14 13.09 1.17 -33.02
N ALA A 15 13.69 2.13 -32.34
CA ALA A 15 13.95 2.01 -30.90
C ALA A 15 12.66 1.94 -30.06
N ASN A 16 11.60 2.64 -30.47
CA ASN A 16 10.28 2.55 -29.84
C ASN A 16 9.57 1.23 -30.16
N ASP A 17 9.68 0.74 -31.40
CA ASP A 17 9.11 -0.53 -31.83
C ASP A 17 9.83 -1.69 -31.09
N ASP A 18 11.16 -1.65 -31.02
CA ASP A 18 12.00 -2.57 -30.24
C ASP A 18 11.70 -2.50 -28.73
N ALA A 19 11.44 -1.30 -28.19
CA ALA A 19 11.04 -1.13 -26.80
C ALA A 19 9.62 -1.68 -26.54
N SER A 20 8.70 -1.50 -27.49
CA SER A 20 7.31 -1.96 -27.37
C SER A 20 7.15 -3.49 -27.47
N HIS A 21 8.12 -4.17 -28.08
CA HIS A 21 8.19 -5.63 -28.21
C HIS A 21 9.39 -6.24 -27.47
N ARG A 22 9.97 -5.52 -26.50
CA ARG A 22 11.19 -5.92 -25.78
C ARG A 22 11.13 -7.34 -25.21
N PHE A 23 9.96 -7.78 -24.75
CA PHE A 23 9.70 -9.11 -24.22
C PHE A 23 8.66 -9.89 -25.04
N GLY A 24 8.46 -9.52 -26.32
CA GLY A 24 7.49 -10.16 -27.22
C GLY A 24 6.08 -9.51 -27.19
N PRO A 25 5.02 -10.23 -27.61
CA PRO A 25 3.67 -9.68 -27.77
C PRO A 25 3.02 -9.26 -26.44
N HIS A 26 3.52 -9.75 -25.30
CA HIS A 26 3.00 -9.45 -23.96
C HIS A 26 3.91 -8.48 -23.16
N THR A 27 4.77 -7.70 -23.83
CA THR A 27 5.78 -6.83 -23.17
C THR A 27 5.23 -5.98 -22.03
N ALA A 28 4.10 -5.30 -22.23
CA ALA A 28 3.49 -4.46 -21.20
C ALA A 28 3.03 -5.25 -19.96
N GLU A 29 2.51 -6.46 -20.15
CA GLU A 29 2.06 -7.33 -19.06
C GLU A 29 3.26 -7.90 -18.28
N VAL A 30 4.33 -8.24 -18.99
CA VAL A 30 5.60 -8.70 -18.39
C VAL A 30 6.25 -7.60 -17.56
N GLU A 31 6.32 -6.37 -18.06
CA GLU A 31 6.86 -5.22 -17.30
C GLU A 31 6.04 -4.94 -16.04
N ALA A 32 4.71 -4.90 -16.17
CA ALA A 32 3.82 -4.71 -15.04
C ALA A 32 4.01 -5.81 -13.98
N PHE A 33 4.14 -7.07 -14.42
CA PHE A 33 4.39 -8.20 -13.53
C PHE A 33 5.71 -8.08 -12.79
N ILE A 34 6.83 -7.80 -13.48
CA ILE A 34 8.15 -7.68 -12.86
C ILE A 34 8.15 -6.59 -11.78
N VAL A 35 7.57 -5.43 -12.11
CA VAL A 35 7.46 -4.30 -11.16
C VAL A 35 6.59 -4.66 -9.97
N ALA A 36 5.43 -5.29 -10.19
CA ALA A 36 4.53 -5.69 -9.12
C ALA A 36 5.14 -6.77 -8.21
N ALA A 37 5.82 -7.78 -8.79
CA ALA A 37 6.52 -8.82 -8.05
C ALA A 37 7.61 -8.23 -7.13
N ALA A 38 8.33 -7.20 -7.59
CA ALA A 38 9.34 -6.50 -6.79
C ALA A 38 8.76 -5.84 -5.54
N GLN A 39 7.52 -5.34 -5.65
CA GLN A 39 6.82 -4.59 -4.61
C GLN A 39 6.08 -5.48 -3.60
N LEU A 40 5.98 -6.80 -3.86
CA LEU A 40 5.34 -7.73 -2.93
C LEU A 40 6.06 -7.72 -1.57
N THR A 41 5.25 -7.55 -0.51
CA THR A 41 5.66 -7.60 0.89
C THR A 41 6.10 -9.02 1.30
N PRO A 42 6.84 -9.19 2.41
CA PRO A 42 7.20 -10.52 2.90
C PRO A 42 6.00 -11.44 3.16
N TRP A 43 4.87 -10.90 3.62
CA TRP A 43 3.64 -11.67 3.82
C TRP A 43 3.01 -12.09 2.49
N GLN A 44 2.89 -11.18 1.52
CA GLN A 44 2.41 -11.51 0.18
C GLN A 44 3.28 -12.60 -0.49
N TRP A 45 4.61 -12.54 -0.33
CA TRP A 45 5.49 -13.61 -0.79
C TRP A 45 5.25 -14.95 -0.09
N ARG A 46 4.87 -14.95 1.19
CA ARG A 46 4.47 -16.19 1.88
C ARG A 46 3.18 -16.75 1.28
N GLN A 47 2.21 -15.91 0.94
CA GLN A 47 0.99 -16.34 0.25
C GLN A 47 1.31 -16.94 -1.13
N VAL A 48 2.12 -16.26 -1.95
CA VAL A 48 2.54 -16.77 -3.26
C VAL A 48 3.17 -18.15 -3.12
N LEU A 49 4.11 -18.33 -2.18
CA LEU A 49 4.76 -19.62 -1.98
C LEU A 49 3.82 -20.69 -1.40
N ALA A 50 2.84 -20.31 -0.58
CA ALA A 50 1.82 -21.23 -0.09
C ALA A 50 0.92 -21.72 -1.23
N VAL A 51 0.39 -20.81 -2.06
CA VAL A 51 -0.41 -21.16 -3.24
C VAL A 51 0.42 -21.98 -4.23
N ARG A 52 1.69 -21.65 -4.43
CA ARG A 52 2.60 -22.45 -5.26
C ARG A 52 2.72 -23.90 -4.77
N ARG A 53 2.83 -24.13 -3.46
CA ARG A 53 2.86 -25.49 -2.88
C ARG A 53 1.53 -26.21 -3.07
N LEU A 54 0.42 -25.51 -2.91
CA LEU A 54 -0.93 -26.04 -3.15
C LEU A 54 -1.11 -26.45 -4.61
N VAL A 55 -0.74 -25.59 -5.56
CA VAL A 55 -0.75 -25.92 -7.00
C VAL A 55 0.14 -27.13 -7.28
N ALA A 56 1.34 -27.17 -6.72
CA ALA A 56 2.26 -28.30 -6.86
C ALA A 56 1.68 -29.63 -6.31
N SER A 57 0.77 -29.58 -5.33
CA SER A 57 0.13 -30.78 -4.78
C SER A 57 -0.83 -31.48 -5.75
N VAL A 58 -1.28 -30.78 -6.80
CA VAL A 58 -2.17 -31.34 -7.84
C VAL A 58 -1.51 -31.38 -9.23
N SER A 59 -0.57 -30.47 -9.52
CA SER A 59 0.09 -30.43 -10.82
C SER A 59 1.25 -31.44 -10.89
N LYS A 60 1.35 -32.20 -12.00
CA LYS A 60 2.48 -33.11 -12.26
C LYS A 60 3.69 -32.42 -12.91
N GLU A 61 3.83 -31.10 -12.77
CA GLU A 61 5.03 -30.42 -13.28
C GLU A 61 6.26 -30.81 -12.45
N GLY A 62 7.37 -31.08 -13.13
CA GLY A 62 8.61 -31.55 -12.51
C GLY A 62 9.22 -30.52 -11.55
N ALA A 63 10.22 -30.96 -10.78
CA ALA A 63 10.93 -30.07 -9.86
C ALA A 63 11.48 -28.85 -10.63
N PRO A 64 11.25 -27.63 -10.13
CA PRO A 64 11.69 -26.43 -10.82
C PRO A 64 13.21 -26.32 -10.83
N ASP A 65 13.78 -25.76 -11.90
CA ASP A 65 15.20 -25.46 -11.97
C ASP A 65 15.61 -24.49 -10.84
N SER A 66 16.83 -24.66 -10.33
CA SER A 66 17.38 -23.73 -9.33
C SER A 66 17.60 -22.34 -9.93
N ALA A 67 17.49 -21.30 -9.10
CA ALA A 67 17.71 -19.91 -9.52
C ALA A 67 19.08 -19.73 -10.21
N ARG A 68 20.12 -20.39 -9.69
CA ARG A 68 21.47 -20.38 -10.28
C ARG A 68 21.53 -21.03 -11.66
N SER A 69 20.84 -22.16 -11.85
CA SER A 69 20.76 -22.83 -13.16
C SER A 69 20.09 -21.93 -14.20
N ILE A 70 18.98 -21.28 -13.81
CA ILE A 70 18.23 -20.37 -14.67
C ILE A 70 19.10 -19.15 -15.05
N GLN A 71 19.74 -18.50 -14.08
CA GLN A 71 20.64 -17.36 -14.33
C GLN A 71 21.82 -17.74 -15.22
N ALA A 72 22.38 -18.94 -15.04
CA ALA A 72 23.44 -19.45 -15.91
C ALA A 72 22.94 -19.60 -17.35
N ALA A 73 21.78 -20.23 -17.55
CA ALA A 73 21.18 -20.43 -18.86
C ALA A 73 20.84 -19.11 -19.59
N ILE A 74 20.40 -18.09 -18.85
CA ILE A 74 20.18 -16.74 -19.40
C ILE A 74 21.51 -16.13 -19.90
N ARG A 75 22.58 -16.22 -19.10
CA ARG A 75 23.88 -15.60 -19.40
C ARG A 75 24.66 -16.30 -20.52
N THR A 76 24.48 -17.60 -20.70
CA THR A 76 25.26 -18.38 -21.67
C THR A 76 24.74 -18.29 -23.10
N SER A 77 23.69 -17.51 -23.38
CA SER A 77 22.98 -17.52 -24.67
C SER A 77 22.65 -18.95 -25.12
N ASP A 78 22.34 -19.83 -24.15
CA ASP A 78 22.02 -21.22 -24.44
C ASP A 78 20.75 -21.25 -25.30
N ARG A 79 20.79 -21.96 -26.44
CA ARG A 79 19.71 -21.96 -27.46
C ARG A 79 18.37 -22.51 -26.96
N ARG A 80 18.30 -22.92 -25.69
CA ARG A 80 17.11 -23.44 -25.01
C ARG A 80 16.15 -22.33 -24.56
N ILE A 81 16.63 -21.11 -24.32
CA ILE A 81 15.80 -19.99 -23.85
C ILE A 81 15.62 -18.98 -25.00
N SER A 82 14.37 -18.65 -25.31
CA SER A 82 14.10 -17.63 -26.34
C SER A 82 14.58 -16.25 -25.89
N GLU A 83 15.03 -15.42 -26.83
CA GLU A 83 15.54 -14.08 -26.53
C GLU A 83 14.59 -13.19 -25.71
N PRO A 84 13.26 -13.17 -25.96
CA PRO A 84 12.32 -12.42 -25.12
C PRO A 84 12.31 -12.87 -23.66
N ILE A 85 12.39 -14.20 -23.42
CA ILE A 85 12.42 -14.77 -22.07
C ILE A 85 13.75 -14.45 -21.39
N ALA A 86 14.87 -14.56 -22.10
CA ALA A 86 16.19 -14.24 -21.57
C ALA A 86 16.27 -12.78 -21.12
N ARG A 87 15.84 -11.84 -21.98
CA ARG A 87 15.80 -10.39 -21.66
C ARG A 87 14.88 -10.08 -20.48
N ALA A 88 13.70 -10.70 -20.42
CA ALA A 88 12.78 -10.51 -19.29
C ALA A 88 13.39 -11.09 -17.99
N GLY A 89 14.08 -12.23 -18.11
CA GLY A 89 14.82 -12.89 -17.04
C GLY A 89 15.90 -12.03 -16.42
N GLU A 90 16.77 -11.41 -17.22
CA GLU A 90 17.81 -10.50 -16.74
C GLU A 90 17.19 -9.40 -15.86
N VAL A 91 16.16 -8.73 -16.37
CA VAL A 91 15.47 -7.66 -15.63
C VAL A 91 14.81 -8.19 -14.36
N LEU A 92 14.17 -9.36 -14.42
CA LEU A 92 13.51 -9.98 -13.27
C LEU A 92 14.52 -10.32 -12.16
N PHE A 93 15.62 -11.01 -12.50
CA PHE A 93 16.62 -11.45 -11.53
C PHE A 93 17.39 -10.27 -10.92
N ASP A 94 17.69 -9.24 -11.71
CA ASP A 94 18.27 -8.00 -11.19
C ASP A 94 17.31 -7.30 -10.21
N THR A 95 16.03 -7.26 -10.57
CA THR A 95 14.98 -6.65 -9.74
C THR A 95 14.76 -7.41 -8.43
N LEU A 96 14.84 -8.74 -8.46
CA LEU A 96 14.62 -9.62 -7.32
C LEU A 96 15.91 -10.09 -6.64
N VAL A 97 17.05 -9.45 -6.89
CA VAL A 97 18.38 -9.89 -6.40
C VAL A 97 18.46 -10.07 -4.88
N LYS A 98 17.66 -9.30 -4.12
CA LYS A 98 17.60 -9.39 -2.65
C LYS A 98 16.57 -10.40 -2.13
N LYS A 99 15.86 -11.11 -3.01
CA LYS A 99 14.85 -12.12 -2.66
C LYS A 99 15.50 -13.51 -2.67
N SER A 100 14.92 -14.45 -1.92
CA SER A 100 15.38 -15.84 -1.88
C SER A 100 15.16 -16.55 -3.23
N ASP A 101 15.95 -17.58 -3.49
CA ASP A 101 15.88 -18.39 -4.71
C ASP A 101 14.46 -18.86 -5.02
N ASP A 102 13.72 -19.37 -4.03
CA ASP A 102 12.33 -19.82 -4.22
C ASP A 102 11.40 -18.73 -4.77
N LYS A 103 11.60 -17.48 -4.36
CA LYS A 103 10.79 -16.33 -4.82
C LYS A 103 11.18 -15.94 -6.23
N GLN A 104 12.48 -15.95 -6.53
CA GLN A 104 12.99 -15.67 -7.86
C GLN A 104 12.51 -16.74 -8.86
N VAL A 105 12.57 -18.02 -8.49
CA VAL A 105 12.09 -19.14 -9.32
C VAL A 105 10.57 -19.07 -9.53
N ALA A 106 9.79 -18.79 -8.48
CA ALA A 106 8.34 -18.62 -8.62
C ALA A 106 8.00 -17.48 -9.59
N ALA A 107 8.65 -16.33 -9.44
CA ALA A 107 8.45 -15.19 -10.32
C ALA A 107 8.89 -15.48 -11.76
N TRP A 108 9.99 -16.23 -11.92
CA TRP A 108 10.49 -16.65 -13.23
C TRP A 108 9.49 -17.54 -13.96
N GLN A 109 8.90 -18.51 -13.27
CA GLN A 109 7.87 -19.39 -13.84
C GLN A 109 6.65 -18.60 -14.31
N ALA A 110 6.14 -17.70 -13.46
CA ALA A 110 5.00 -16.84 -13.79
C ALA A 110 5.30 -15.87 -14.95
N MET A 111 6.47 -15.20 -14.92
CA MET A 111 6.91 -14.30 -15.98
C MET A 111 7.06 -15.04 -17.32
N THR A 112 7.67 -16.23 -17.31
CA THR A 112 7.83 -17.06 -18.50
C THR A 112 6.48 -17.49 -19.06
N ALA A 113 5.53 -17.81 -18.18
CA ALA A 113 4.16 -18.12 -18.58
C ALA A 113 3.48 -16.92 -19.25
N ILE A 114 3.65 -15.69 -18.75
CA ILE A 114 3.14 -14.47 -19.40
C ILE A 114 3.76 -14.27 -20.79
N VAL A 115 5.10 -14.39 -20.91
CA VAL A 115 5.79 -14.23 -22.21
C VAL A 115 5.25 -15.24 -23.23
N MET A 116 4.98 -16.47 -22.79
CA MET A 116 4.52 -17.57 -23.63
C MET A 116 2.99 -17.74 -23.67
N ARG A 117 2.21 -16.79 -23.12
CA ARG A 117 0.77 -16.95 -22.89
C ARG A 117 0.00 -17.35 -24.14
N SER A 118 0.32 -16.77 -25.30
CA SER A 118 -0.31 -17.10 -26.58
C SER A 118 0.04 -18.49 -27.14
N GLN A 119 1.05 -19.16 -26.57
CA GLN A 119 1.59 -20.44 -27.02
C GLN A 119 1.31 -21.59 -26.03
N LEU A 120 0.87 -21.26 -24.82
CA LEU A 120 0.59 -22.23 -23.77
C LEU A 120 -0.90 -22.57 -23.69
N PRO A 121 -1.26 -23.85 -23.47
CA PRO A 121 -2.60 -24.20 -23.04
C PRO A 121 -2.97 -23.50 -21.72
N ALA A 122 -4.23 -23.11 -21.55
CA ALA A 122 -4.73 -22.38 -20.39
C ALA A 122 -4.31 -23.00 -19.05
N LEU A 123 -4.41 -24.33 -18.92
CA LEU A 123 -4.04 -25.03 -17.71
C LEU A 123 -2.53 -24.96 -17.42
N LYS A 124 -1.67 -25.07 -18.45
CA LYS A 124 -0.21 -25.00 -18.31
C LYS A 124 0.24 -23.58 -17.93
N PHE A 125 -0.41 -22.58 -18.52
CA PHE A 125 -0.23 -21.20 -18.11
C PHE A 125 -0.66 -20.98 -16.65
N ALA A 126 -1.86 -21.45 -16.29
CA ALA A 126 -2.43 -21.25 -14.95
C ALA A 126 -1.61 -21.94 -13.84
N VAL A 127 -1.05 -23.13 -14.07
CA VAL A 127 -0.14 -23.79 -13.09
C VAL A 127 1.01 -22.86 -12.68
N ASN A 128 1.55 -22.11 -13.63
CA ASN A 128 2.69 -21.24 -13.40
C ASN A 128 2.28 -19.84 -12.88
N TYR A 129 1.09 -19.35 -13.22
CA TYR A 129 0.65 -18.00 -12.87
C TYR A 129 -0.29 -17.91 -11.65
N ALA A 130 -1.08 -18.95 -11.36
CA ALA A 130 -2.04 -18.98 -10.25
C ALA A 130 -1.46 -18.52 -8.89
N PRO A 131 -0.20 -18.84 -8.52
CA PRO A 131 0.40 -18.35 -7.28
C PRO A 131 0.41 -16.83 -7.11
N PHE A 132 0.38 -16.07 -8.22
CA PHE A 132 0.41 -14.61 -8.20
C PHE A 132 -0.96 -13.97 -8.43
N ALA A 133 -1.94 -14.70 -8.96
CA ALA A 133 -3.15 -14.12 -9.56
C ALA A 133 -3.99 -13.27 -8.60
N ALA A 134 -4.04 -13.62 -7.32
CA ALA A 134 -4.78 -12.83 -6.31
C ALA A 134 -4.11 -11.48 -5.97
N LEU A 135 -2.79 -11.37 -6.19
CA LEU A 135 -1.99 -10.20 -5.82
C LEU A 135 -1.58 -9.36 -7.04
N ILE A 136 -1.42 -10.01 -8.18
CA ILE A 136 -1.06 -9.41 -9.46
C ILE A 136 -2.06 -10.00 -10.48
N PRO A 137 -3.22 -9.35 -10.69
CA PRO A 137 -4.23 -9.85 -11.61
C PRO A 137 -3.77 -9.67 -13.07
N LEU A 138 -4.14 -10.61 -13.93
CA LEU A 138 -3.82 -10.54 -15.37
C LEU A 138 -4.59 -9.43 -16.07
N SER A 139 -3.98 -8.90 -17.12
CA SER A 139 -4.61 -7.92 -17.98
C SER A 139 -5.85 -8.53 -18.65
N GLY A 140 -7.01 -7.89 -18.48
CA GLY A 140 -8.27 -8.32 -19.07
C GLY A 140 -9.07 -9.36 -18.29
N SER A 141 -8.66 -9.71 -17.06
CA SER A 141 -9.41 -10.56 -16.12
C SER A 141 -10.72 -9.93 -15.63
N ASP A 142 -10.86 -8.61 -15.78
CA ASP A 142 -12.05 -7.82 -15.48
C ASP A 142 -13.14 -7.90 -16.57
N VAL A 143 -12.78 -8.38 -17.77
CA VAL A 143 -13.70 -8.53 -18.91
C VAL A 143 -14.07 -10.00 -19.07
N LEU A 144 -14.77 -10.55 -18.08
CA LEU A 144 -15.35 -11.88 -18.12
C LEU A 144 -16.87 -11.81 -18.25
N ASP A 145 -17.42 -12.71 -19.05
CA ASP A 145 -18.86 -12.82 -19.22
C ASP A 145 -19.55 -13.14 -17.86
N PRO A 146 -20.81 -12.72 -17.67
CA PRO A 146 -21.49 -12.89 -16.39
C PRO A 146 -21.62 -14.35 -15.92
N LYS A 147 -21.78 -15.30 -16.86
CA LYS A 147 -21.93 -16.73 -16.51
C LYS A 147 -20.61 -17.29 -15.97
N THR A 148 -19.49 -16.96 -16.58
CA THR A 148 -18.15 -17.35 -16.10
C THR A 148 -17.86 -16.77 -14.71
N ARG A 149 -18.20 -15.50 -14.46
CA ARG A 149 -18.04 -14.91 -13.12
C ARG A 149 -18.87 -15.61 -12.05
N ARG A 150 -20.14 -15.91 -12.36
CA ARG A 150 -21.01 -16.67 -11.45
C ARG A 150 -20.49 -18.08 -11.20
N PHE A 151 -19.98 -18.74 -12.25
CA PHE A 151 -19.40 -20.07 -12.13
C PHE A 151 -18.19 -20.07 -11.18
N MET A 152 -17.26 -19.12 -11.33
CA MET A 152 -16.11 -19.00 -10.41
C MET A 152 -16.53 -18.73 -8.97
N ALA A 153 -17.55 -17.89 -8.74
CA ALA A 153 -18.08 -17.65 -7.40
C ALA A 153 -18.69 -18.93 -6.80
N ARG A 154 -19.46 -19.70 -7.59
CA ARG A 154 -19.99 -21.00 -7.13
C ARG A 154 -18.90 -22.02 -6.84
N LEU A 155 -17.80 -21.99 -7.60
CA LEU A 155 -16.64 -22.86 -7.39
C LEU A 155 -15.98 -22.62 -6.01
N GLU A 156 -15.99 -21.38 -5.52
CA GLU A 156 -15.48 -20.99 -4.20
C GLU A 156 -16.32 -21.57 -3.05
N ASP A 157 -17.63 -21.72 -3.27
CA ASP A 157 -18.59 -22.24 -2.28
C ASP A 157 -18.68 -23.77 -2.21
N LEU A 158 -17.95 -24.51 -3.08
CA LEU A 158 -18.05 -25.97 -3.13
C LEU A 158 -17.39 -26.66 -1.94
N THR A 159 -18.05 -27.71 -1.45
CA THR A 159 -17.53 -28.60 -0.41
C THR A 159 -16.61 -29.68 -0.98
N GLY A 160 -15.85 -30.36 -0.10
CA GLY A 160 -14.92 -31.41 -0.53
C GLY A 160 -15.63 -32.56 -1.25
N GLU A 161 -16.78 -32.98 -0.73
CA GLU A 161 -17.62 -34.02 -1.35
C GLU A 161 -18.12 -33.61 -2.75
N GLN A 162 -18.49 -32.35 -2.93
CA GLN A 162 -18.90 -31.81 -4.23
C GLN A 162 -17.71 -31.75 -5.21
N LEU A 163 -16.51 -31.41 -4.73
CA LEU A 163 -15.30 -31.46 -5.56
C LEU A 163 -14.92 -32.90 -5.93
N GLU A 164 -15.19 -33.89 -5.08
CA GLU A 164 -14.97 -35.30 -5.42
C GLU A 164 -15.88 -35.76 -6.56
N VAL A 165 -17.11 -35.23 -6.63
CA VAL A 165 -18.00 -35.46 -7.77
C VAL A 165 -17.38 -34.92 -9.06
N LEU A 166 -16.77 -33.72 -9.03
CA LEU A 166 -16.04 -33.17 -10.19
C LEU A 166 -14.79 -34.00 -10.55
N ALA A 167 -14.18 -34.70 -9.60
CA ALA A 167 -13.04 -35.58 -9.83
C ALA A 167 -13.42 -36.92 -10.51
N ARG A 168 -14.71 -37.27 -10.57
CA ARG A 168 -15.18 -38.52 -11.17
C ARG A 168 -14.86 -38.57 -12.66
N ARG A 169 -14.57 -39.78 -13.14
CA ARG A 169 -14.31 -40.00 -14.56
C ARG A 169 -15.59 -39.81 -15.36
N TRP A 170 -15.60 -38.80 -16.20
CA TRP A 170 -16.67 -38.54 -17.16
C TRP A 170 -16.24 -38.91 -18.59
N ARG A 171 -17.24 -39.16 -19.44
CA ARG A 171 -17.08 -39.36 -20.88
C ARG A 171 -18.05 -38.41 -21.58
N ILE A 172 -17.53 -37.72 -22.59
CA ILE A 172 -18.31 -36.87 -23.49
C ILE A 172 -18.32 -37.56 -24.84
N GLU A 173 -19.41 -37.44 -25.58
CA GLU A 173 -19.56 -37.99 -26.92
C GLU A 173 -18.47 -37.40 -27.84
N PRO A 174 -17.83 -38.24 -28.67
CA PRO A 174 -16.78 -37.78 -29.58
C PRO A 174 -17.23 -36.69 -30.56
N ALA A 175 -18.52 -36.60 -30.85
CA ALA A 175 -19.08 -35.53 -31.68
C ALA A 175 -19.05 -34.18 -30.94
N ALA A 176 -19.70 -34.08 -29.78
CA ALA A 176 -19.73 -32.86 -28.96
C ALA A 176 -18.32 -32.37 -28.56
N SER A 177 -17.41 -33.30 -28.24
CA SER A 177 -16.00 -32.97 -27.97
C SER A 177 -15.30 -32.35 -29.18
N ARG A 178 -15.54 -32.86 -30.39
CA ARG A 178 -14.99 -32.28 -31.62
C ARG A 178 -15.58 -30.90 -31.91
N THR A 179 -16.89 -30.71 -31.72
CA THR A 179 -17.52 -29.39 -31.89
C THR A 179 -16.92 -28.39 -30.91
N LEU A 180 -16.75 -28.76 -29.63
CA LEU A 180 -16.13 -27.89 -28.63
C LEU A 180 -14.71 -27.47 -29.05
N LEU A 181 -13.87 -28.41 -29.49
CA LEU A 181 -12.51 -28.09 -29.94
C LEU A 181 -12.49 -27.16 -31.16
N GLN A 182 -13.43 -27.33 -32.09
CA GLN A 182 -13.59 -26.43 -33.24
C GLN A 182 -14.04 -25.02 -32.81
N ALA A 183 -14.99 -24.92 -31.88
CA ALA A 183 -15.44 -23.64 -31.32
C ALA A 183 -14.31 -22.92 -30.57
N VAL A 184 -13.52 -23.64 -29.77
CA VAL A 184 -12.35 -23.09 -29.06
C VAL A 184 -11.28 -22.62 -30.03
N ALA A 185 -11.04 -23.34 -31.12
CA ALA A 185 -10.08 -22.92 -32.14
C ALA A 185 -10.48 -21.60 -32.81
N LYS A 186 -11.79 -21.35 -33.00
CA LYS A 186 -12.33 -20.07 -33.48
C LYS A 186 -12.18 -18.95 -32.44
N ASN A 187 -12.35 -19.28 -31.16
CA ASN A 187 -12.24 -18.34 -30.05
C ASN A 187 -10.89 -18.45 -29.33
N ARG A 188 -9.77 -18.45 -30.05
CA ARG A 188 -8.42 -18.69 -29.49
C ARG A 188 -7.97 -17.73 -28.36
N HIS A 189 -8.78 -16.71 -28.05
CA HIS A 189 -8.65 -15.79 -26.94
C HIS A 189 -9.60 -16.08 -25.75
N VAL A 190 -10.08 -17.33 -25.55
CA VAL A 190 -11.03 -17.66 -24.46
C VAL A 190 -10.47 -17.28 -23.09
N LYS A 191 -10.83 -16.08 -22.61
CA LYS A 191 -10.48 -15.59 -21.26
C LYS A 191 -11.11 -16.45 -20.17
N SER A 192 -12.27 -17.05 -20.46
CA SER A 192 -13.04 -17.84 -19.51
C SER A 192 -12.34 -19.13 -19.10
N GLU A 193 -11.75 -19.88 -20.05
CA GLU A 193 -10.99 -21.10 -19.74
C GLU A 193 -9.78 -20.79 -18.86
N GLU A 194 -9.01 -19.76 -19.20
CA GLU A 194 -7.84 -19.33 -18.45
C GLU A 194 -8.19 -18.83 -17.04
N ALA A 195 -9.21 -17.98 -16.92
CA ALA A 195 -9.67 -17.46 -15.64
C ALA A 195 -10.16 -18.57 -14.71
N VAL A 196 -10.94 -19.51 -15.24
CA VAL A 196 -11.42 -20.66 -14.47
C VAL A 196 -10.27 -21.58 -14.09
N ALA A 197 -9.27 -21.77 -14.96
CA ALA A 197 -8.08 -22.56 -14.61
C ALA A 197 -7.30 -21.95 -13.44
N ILE A 198 -7.12 -20.63 -13.44
CA ILE A 198 -6.46 -19.91 -12.35
C ILE A 198 -7.25 -20.02 -11.04
N ALA A 199 -8.58 -19.81 -11.09
CA ALA A 199 -9.45 -19.92 -9.93
C ALA A 199 -9.44 -21.36 -9.37
N ALA A 200 -9.64 -22.37 -10.22
CA ALA A 200 -9.66 -23.77 -9.84
C ALA A 200 -8.36 -24.22 -9.16
N LEU A 201 -7.20 -23.83 -9.71
CA LEU A 201 -5.89 -24.15 -9.14
C LEU A 201 -5.59 -23.44 -7.81
N SER A 202 -6.28 -22.33 -7.54
CA SER A 202 -6.13 -21.59 -6.27
C SER A 202 -7.07 -22.12 -5.18
N LEU A 203 -8.20 -22.72 -5.56
CA LEU A 203 -9.29 -23.11 -4.66
C LEU A 203 -9.31 -24.62 -4.36
N ILE A 204 -9.34 -25.46 -5.40
CA ILE A 204 -9.55 -26.92 -5.29
C ILE A 204 -8.46 -27.60 -4.45
N PRO A 205 -7.15 -27.27 -4.60
CA PRO A 205 -6.10 -27.93 -3.83
C PRO A 205 -6.18 -27.72 -2.31
N ASN A 206 -6.98 -26.76 -1.83
CA ASN A 206 -7.22 -26.59 -0.39
C ASN A 206 -8.07 -27.72 0.20
N GLN A 207 -8.83 -28.43 -0.63
CA GLN A 207 -9.75 -29.48 -0.20
C GLN A 207 -9.40 -30.85 -0.82
N LEU A 208 -8.94 -30.89 -2.08
CA LEU A 208 -8.54 -32.11 -2.78
C LEU A 208 -7.16 -31.99 -3.41
N THR A 209 -6.25 -32.89 -3.03
CA THR A 209 -4.87 -32.95 -3.56
C THR A 209 -4.65 -34.15 -4.48
N GLY A 210 -3.48 -34.23 -5.12
CA GLY A 210 -3.08 -35.37 -5.95
C GLY A 210 -3.92 -35.54 -7.22
N ASP A 211 -4.06 -36.79 -7.67
CA ASP A 211 -4.74 -37.13 -8.93
C ASP A 211 -6.23 -36.77 -8.93
N GLN A 212 -6.89 -36.86 -7.78
CA GLN A 212 -8.30 -36.47 -7.61
C GLN A 212 -8.47 -34.96 -7.72
N GLY A 213 -7.65 -34.17 -7.01
CA GLY A 213 -7.64 -32.71 -7.14
C GLY A 213 -7.36 -32.27 -8.57
N TRP A 214 -6.39 -32.91 -9.23
CA TRP A 214 -6.09 -32.65 -10.64
C TRP A 214 -7.24 -32.99 -11.59
N ALA A 215 -7.98 -34.08 -11.33
CA ALA A 215 -9.17 -34.43 -12.10
C ALA A 215 -10.27 -33.37 -11.92
N ALA A 216 -10.55 -32.94 -10.69
CA ALA A 216 -11.52 -31.89 -10.41
C ALA A 216 -11.16 -30.55 -11.07
N VAL A 217 -9.88 -30.15 -11.02
CA VAL A 217 -9.37 -28.97 -11.72
C VAL A 217 -9.66 -29.07 -13.22
N ARG A 218 -9.34 -30.20 -13.86
CA ARG A 218 -9.60 -30.38 -15.31
C ARG A 218 -11.08 -30.31 -15.65
N THR A 219 -11.96 -30.83 -14.79
CA THR A 219 -13.41 -30.73 -14.97
C THR A 219 -13.89 -29.28 -14.85
N ALA A 220 -13.37 -28.51 -13.89
CA ALA A 220 -13.67 -27.08 -13.78
C ALA A 220 -13.16 -26.29 -15.00
N VAL A 221 -11.94 -26.54 -15.47
CA VAL A 221 -11.39 -25.89 -16.68
C VAL A 221 -12.21 -26.24 -17.92
N HIS A 222 -12.68 -27.49 -18.02
CA HIS A 222 -13.61 -27.89 -19.08
C HIS A 222 -14.90 -27.06 -19.05
N ALA A 223 -15.47 -26.81 -17.87
CA ALA A 223 -16.62 -25.91 -17.71
C ALA A 223 -16.31 -24.50 -18.24
N GLY A 224 -15.15 -23.92 -17.89
CA GLY A 224 -14.72 -22.61 -18.39
C GLY A 224 -14.58 -22.56 -19.92
N ARG A 225 -14.16 -23.66 -20.53
CA ARG A 225 -14.09 -23.82 -21.99
C ARG A 225 -15.48 -23.84 -22.64
N VAL A 226 -16.43 -24.56 -22.05
CA VAL A 226 -17.83 -24.59 -22.51
C VAL A 226 -18.47 -23.20 -22.37
N LEU A 227 -18.32 -22.54 -21.23
CA LEU A 227 -18.86 -21.19 -20.99
C LEU A 227 -18.34 -20.17 -22.01
N GLY A 228 -17.05 -20.24 -22.33
CA GLY A 228 -16.42 -19.37 -23.31
C GLY A 228 -16.84 -19.61 -24.76
N THR A 229 -17.57 -20.69 -25.05
CA THR A 229 -17.98 -21.08 -26.40
C THR A 229 -19.50 -21.29 -26.54
N LEU A 230 -20.30 -20.91 -25.53
CA LEU A 230 -21.76 -21.11 -25.54
C LEU A 230 -22.46 -20.55 -26.78
N ALA A 231 -21.96 -19.45 -27.35
CA ALA A 231 -22.55 -18.84 -28.54
C ALA A 231 -22.36 -19.65 -29.83
N ASP A 232 -21.39 -20.57 -29.84
CA ASP A 232 -21.01 -21.36 -31.01
C ASP A 232 -21.45 -22.83 -30.90
N LEU A 233 -22.17 -23.19 -29.83
CA LEU A 233 -22.60 -24.55 -29.52
C LEU A 233 -24.13 -24.65 -29.57
N ALA A 234 -24.66 -25.78 -30.05
CA ALA A 234 -26.09 -26.08 -29.99
C ALA A 234 -26.52 -26.47 -28.56
N GLU A 235 -27.79 -26.29 -28.23
CA GLU A 235 -28.33 -26.55 -26.88
C GLU A 235 -28.12 -28.01 -26.43
N GLN A 236 -28.25 -28.96 -27.35
CA GLN A 236 -27.97 -30.38 -27.09
C GLN A 236 -26.49 -30.61 -26.76
N GLU A 237 -25.58 -29.99 -27.52
CA GLU A 237 -24.14 -30.09 -27.28
C GLU A 237 -23.77 -29.44 -25.94
N ILE A 238 -24.36 -28.31 -25.59
CA ILE A 238 -24.14 -27.64 -24.30
C ILE A 238 -24.58 -28.55 -23.15
N THR A 239 -25.75 -29.16 -23.25
CA THR A 239 -26.28 -30.08 -22.22
C THR A 239 -25.34 -31.25 -22.00
N GLU A 240 -24.85 -31.85 -23.08
CA GLU A 240 -23.95 -32.99 -23.04
C GLU A 240 -22.56 -32.62 -22.49
N LEU A 241 -22.01 -31.48 -22.93
CA LEU A 241 -20.72 -30.96 -22.49
C LEU A 241 -20.74 -30.50 -21.03
N TRP A 242 -21.88 -30.04 -20.53
CA TRP A 242 -22.06 -29.59 -19.15
C TRP A 242 -22.43 -30.71 -18.17
N ALA A 243 -22.87 -31.87 -18.67
CA ALA A 243 -23.27 -33.03 -17.84
C ALA A 243 -22.30 -33.40 -16.71
N PRO A 244 -20.96 -33.33 -16.88
CA PRO A 244 -20.01 -33.62 -15.79
C PRO A 244 -20.07 -32.64 -14.60
N ILE A 245 -20.61 -31.44 -14.80
CA ILE A 245 -20.65 -30.34 -13.83
C ILE A 245 -22.05 -30.16 -13.26
N GLU A 246 -23.09 -30.53 -14.02
CA GLU A 246 -24.50 -30.25 -13.74
C GLU A 246 -24.95 -30.64 -12.32
N SER A 247 -24.50 -31.79 -11.81
CA SER A 247 -24.84 -32.27 -10.47
C SER A 247 -24.29 -31.43 -9.32
N VAL A 248 -23.30 -30.59 -9.59
CA VAL A 248 -22.62 -29.74 -8.59
C VAL A 248 -22.95 -28.27 -8.82
N ILE A 249 -22.90 -27.82 -10.08
CA ILE A 249 -23.29 -26.48 -10.50
C ILE A 249 -24.18 -26.62 -11.74
N SER A 250 -25.49 -26.46 -11.55
CA SER A 250 -26.45 -26.53 -12.65
C SER A 250 -26.27 -25.36 -13.60
N LEU A 251 -26.33 -25.60 -14.92
CA LEU A 251 -26.18 -24.53 -15.92
C LEU A 251 -27.27 -23.45 -15.77
N ALA A 252 -28.47 -23.86 -15.36
CA ALA A 252 -29.60 -22.96 -15.11
C ALA A 252 -29.29 -21.94 -14.00
N SER A 253 -28.63 -22.36 -12.91
CA SER A 253 -28.28 -21.48 -11.78
C SER A 253 -27.36 -20.32 -12.19
N LEU A 254 -26.58 -20.48 -13.27
CA LEU A 254 -25.70 -19.44 -13.80
C LEU A 254 -26.46 -18.36 -14.56
N SER A 255 -27.71 -18.61 -14.95
CA SER A 255 -28.56 -17.68 -15.69
C SER A 255 -29.47 -16.85 -14.80
N GLU A 256 -29.65 -17.23 -13.52
CA GLU A 256 -30.44 -16.47 -12.55
C GLU A 256 -29.92 -15.03 -12.40
N VAL A 257 -30.78 -14.07 -12.74
CA VAL A 257 -30.50 -12.64 -12.59
C VAL A 257 -31.03 -12.22 -11.24
N VAL A 258 -30.15 -12.06 -10.25
CA VAL A 258 -30.48 -11.24 -9.09
C VAL A 258 -30.69 -9.82 -9.62
N GLU A 259 -31.96 -9.41 -9.72
CA GLU A 259 -32.34 -8.09 -10.22
C GLU A 259 -31.87 -7.00 -9.24
N LEU A 260 -30.68 -6.47 -9.51
CA LEU A 260 -30.32 -5.16 -8.95
C LEU A 260 -31.23 -4.10 -9.60
N PRO A 261 -31.75 -3.13 -8.83
CA PRO A 261 -32.69 -2.14 -9.32
C PRO A 261 -32.14 -1.40 -10.53
N ALA A 262 -33.01 -1.04 -11.48
CA ALA A 262 -32.64 -0.43 -12.75
C ALA A 262 -31.69 0.78 -12.61
N SER A 263 -31.76 1.50 -11.48
CA SER A 263 -30.84 2.59 -11.14
C SER A 263 -29.37 2.14 -10.98
N ALA A 264 -29.10 0.93 -10.47
CA ALA A 264 -27.75 0.35 -10.38
C ALA A 264 -27.26 -0.18 -11.74
N ARG A 265 -28.17 -0.76 -12.55
CA ARG A 265 -27.89 -1.21 -13.92
C ARG A 265 -27.58 -0.04 -14.85
N VAL A 266 -28.35 1.04 -14.78
CA VAL A 266 -28.10 2.28 -15.55
C VAL A 266 -26.82 2.95 -15.07
N ARG A 267 -26.52 2.99 -13.76
CA ARG A 267 -25.25 3.56 -13.26
C ARG A 267 -24.02 2.75 -13.68
N ALA A 268 -24.13 1.42 -13.75
CA ALA A 268 -23.07 0.54 -14.23
C ALA A 268 -22.90 0.60 -15.76
N ALA A 269 -24.00 0.64 -16.52
CA ALA A 269 -23.99 0.75 -17.98
C ALA A 269 -23.53 2.14 -18.45
N VAL A 270 -23.99 3.22 -17.79
CA VAL A 270 -23.53 4.60 -18.05
C VAL A 270 -22.07 4.77 -17.60
N GLY A 271 -21.65 4.15 -16.49
CA GLY A 271 -20.25 4.11 -16.06
C GLY A 271 -19.32 3.35 -17.01
N SER A 272 -19.83 2.36 -17.76
CA SER A 272 -19.09 1.62 -18.77
C SER A 272 -19.09 2.31 -20.13
N ALA A 273 -20.20 2.92 -20.54
CA ALA A 273 -20.34 3.66 -21.81
C ALA A 273 -19.57 5.00 -21.81
N ILE A 274 -19.47 5.69 -20.67
CA ILE A 274 -18.64 6.90 -20.54
C ILE A 274 -17.13 6.57 -20.68
N LYS A 275 -16.71 5.35 -20.31
CA LYS A 275 -15.32 4.88 -20.46
C LYS A 275 -14.94 4.57 -21.91
N THR A 276 -15.89 4.18 -22.76
CA THR A 276 -15.62 3.81 -24.16
C THR A 276 -15.75 4.99 -25.15
N ILE A 277 -16.52 6.03 -24.82
CA ILE A 277 -16.75 7.18 -25.73
C ILE A 277 -15.66 8.27 -25.61
N THR A 278 -14.88 8.33 -24.54
CA THR A 278 -13.93 9.44 -24.27
C THR A 278 -12.55 9.35 -24.96
N ARG A 279 -12.35 8.53 -26.01
CA ARG A 279 -11.13 8.63 -26.85
C ARG A 279 -11.35 8.39 -28.35
N PRO A 280 -11.32 9.46 -29.17
CA PRO A 280 -10.76 9.48 -30.53
C PRO A 280 -9.24 9.81 -30.49
N PRO A 281 -8.52 9.71 -31.63
CA PRO A 281 -7.07 9.56 -31.64
C PRO A 281 -6.29 10.88 -31.52
N ARG A 282 -5.15 10.80 -30.80
CA ARG A 282 -3.98 11.70 -30.83
C ARG A 282 -4.23 13.22 -30.85
N SER A 283 -4.07 13.86 -29.69
CA SER A 283 -3.05 14.88 -29.45
C SER A 283 -3.14 15.45 -28.03
N ARG A 284 -1.97 15.80 -27.47
CA ARG A 284 -1.68 16.51 -26.19
C ARG A 284 -2.89 16.99 -25.35
N ALA A 285 -3.07 16.44 -24.15
CA ALA A 285 -3.28 17.20 -22.89
C ALA A 285 -3.63 16.30 -21.68
N VAL A 286 -3.03 16.65 -20.54
CA VAL A 286 -3.46 16.58 -19.13
C VAL A 286 -4.31 15.38 -18.67
N THR A 287 -3.69 14.54 -17.84
CA THR A 287 -4.31 13.48 -17.03
C THR A 287 -5.22 14.03 -15.93
N ALA A 288 -6.46 13.54 -15.86
CA ALA A 288 -7.32 13.56 -14.66
C ALA A 288 -7.41 12.15 -14.03
N PRO A 289 -7.65 12.04 -12.71
CA PRO A 289 -7.09 10.98 -11.88
C PRO A 289 -7.90 9.67 -11.88
N VAL A 290 -7.16 8.57 -11.79
CA VAL A 290 -7.61 7.20 -11.51
C VAL A 290 -8.36 7.18 -10.17
N ALA A 291 -9.54 6.57 -10.12
CA ALA A 291 -10.22 6.27 -8.86
C ALA A 291 -9.34 5.31 -8.05
N ARG A 292 -8.66 5.86 -7.04
CA ARG A 292 -7.77 5.13 -6.13
C ARG A 292 -8.57 4.08 -5.36
N ALA A 293 -8.03 2.88 -5.22
CA ALA A 293 -8.40 1.99 -4.13
C ALA A 293 -8.39 2.78 -2.82
N ALA A 294 -9.38 2.53 -1.94
CA ALA A 294 -9.48 3.24 -0.67
C ALA A 294 -8.13 3.13 0.06
N ALA A 295 -7.52 4.28 0.31
CA ALA A 295 -6.16 4.35 0.82
C ALA A 295 -6.18 3.89 2.29
N PRO A 296 -5.59 2.74 2.67
CA PRO A 296 -5.84 2.10 3.97
C PRO A 296 -5.32 2.91 5.17
N TYR A 297 -4.44 3.89 4.93
CA TYR A 297 -3.91 4.80 5.96
C TYR A 297 -4.42 6.24 5.78
N GLY A 298 -5.55 6.41 5.09
CA GLY A 298 -6.16 7.71 4.85
C GLY A 298 -5.41 8.56 3.79
N PRO A 299 -5.53 9.90 3.83
CA PRO A 299 -5.05 10.79 2.77
C PRO A 299 -3.52 10.77 2.58
N ASN A 300 -2.76 10.38 3.61
CA ASN A 300 -1.29 10.31 3.62
C ASN A 300 -0.75 8.90 3.39
N HIS A 301 -1.50 8.05 2.68
CA HIS A 301 -1.18 6.63 2.58
C HIS A 301 0.21 6.32 2.03
N ALA A 302 0.69 7.07 1.04
CA ALA A 302 2.00 6.82 0.45
C ALA A 302 3.13 7.07 1.47
N GLU A 303 3.02 8.14 2.26
CA GLU A 303 3.97 8.51 3.30
C GLU A 303 3.93 7.52 4.47
N VAL A 304 2.74 7.11 4.91
CA VAL A 304 2.57 6.10 5.97
C VAL A 304 3.13 4.75 5.52
N ALA A 305 2.84 4.30 4.31
CA ALA A 305 3.36 3.05 3.77
C ALA A 305 4.90 3.08 3.65
N ALA A 306 5.47 4.19 3.18
CA ALA A 306 6.91 4.39 3.11
C ALA A 306 7.56 4.40 4.51
N PHE A 307 6.90 5.01 5.50
CA PHE A 307 7.35 4.99 6.88
C PHE A 307 7.35 3.59 7.48
N ILE A 308 6.25 2.84 7.35
CA ILE A 308 6.14 1.47 7.88
C ILE A 308 7.27 0.59 7.33
N LYS A 309 7.50 0.66 6.02
CA LYS A 309 8.61 -0.05 5.38
C LYS A 309 9.97 0.43 5.90
N GLY A 310 10.20 1.75 5.93
CA GLY A 310 11.47 2.33 6.33
C GLY A 310 11.82 2.02 7.79
N ALA A 311 10.85 2.09 8.70
CA ALA A 311 11.03 1.83 10.13
C ALA A 311 11.49 0.38 10.39
N ALA A 312 10.90 -0.58 9.66
CA ALA A 312 11.29 -1.98 9.74
C ALA A 312 12.70 -2.25 9.17
N GLU A 313 13.18 -1.42 8.25
CA GLU A 313 14.49 -1.56 7.58
C GLU A 313 15.62 -0.77 8.28
N LEU A 314 15.33 -0.02 9.36
CA LEU A 314 16.34 0.74 10.08
C LEU A 314 17.36 -0.16 10.78
N SER A 315 18.64 0.11 10.55
CA SER A 315 19.75 -0.52 11.27
C SER A 315 19.80 -0.09 12.75
N PRO A 316 20.46 -0.86 13.63
CA PRO A 316 20.59 -0.52 15.05
C PRO A 316 21.17 0.88 15.29
N ILE A 317 22.16 1.29 14.50
CA ILE A 317 22.76 2.63 14.64
C ILE A 317 21.82 3.76 14.19
N GLN A 318 20.92 3.50 13.25
CA GLN A 318 19.89 4.47 12.87
C GLN A 318 18.85 4.60 13.98
N TRP A 319 18.48 3.50 14.63
CA TRP A 319 17.58 3.52 15.80
C TRP A 319 18.16 4.32 16.97
N LEU A 320 19.44 4.12 17.31
CA LEU A 320 20.11 4.93 18.33
C LEU A 320 20.03 6.43 18.01
N ARG A 321 20.27 6.83 16.75
CA ARG A 321 20.14 8.23 16.32
C ARG A 321 18.71 8.76 16.40
N VAL A 322 17.72 7.92 16.10
CA VAL A 322 16.29 8.28 16.26
C VAL A 322 15.98 8.56 17.73
N LEU A 323 16.42 7.69 18.64
CA LEU A 323 16.19 7.85 20.08
C LEU A 323 16.92 9.07 20.66
N ASP A 324 18.17 9.30 20.26
CA ASP A 324 18.92 10.49 20.67
C ASP A 324 18.23 11.78 20.20
N ARG A 325 17.72 11.78 18.97
CA ARG A 325 16.94 12.91 18.46
C ARG A 325 15.63 13.07 19.19
N ARG A 326 14.93 11.99 19.53
CA ARG A 326 13.71 12.07 20.33
C ARG A 326 13.98 12.79 21.66
N LYS A 327 15.09 12.48 22.34
CA LYS A 327 15.53 13.17 23.57
C LYS A 327 15.84 14.65 23.33
N LEU A 328 16.46 14.98 22.20
CA LEU A 328 16.71 16.37 21.81
C LEU A 328 15.39 17.12 21.58
N VAL A 329 14.45 16.55 20.83
CA VAL A 329 13.15 17.17 20.57
C VAL A 329 12.35 17.37 21.87
N SER A 330 12.38 16.39 22.77
CA SER A 330 11.72 16.52 24.07
C SER A 330 12.33 17.60 24.96
N SER A 331 13.59 18.00 24.74
CA SER A 331 14.23 19.06 25.53
C SER A 331 13.69 20.47 25.24
N VAL A 332 13.03 20.68 24.11
CA VAL A 332 12.43 21.97 23.73
C VAL A 332 10.90 21.94 23.68
N THR A 333 10.29 20.77 23.53
CA THR A 333 8.83 20.67 23.50
C THR A 333 8.29 20.65 24.93
N ARG A 334 7.33 21.54 25.23
CA ARG A 334 6.60 21.54 26.52
C ARG A 334 5.57 20.40 26.63
N GLU A 335 5.43 19.58 25.60
CA GLU A 335 4.71 18.31 25.66
C GLU A 335 5.54 17.32 26.48
N GLY A 336 5.60 17.59 27.79
CA GLY A 336 6.07 16.64 28.78
C GLY A 336 5.15 15.42 28.75
N ALA A 337 5.79 14.25 28.69
CA ALA A 337 5.22 12.96 28.34
C ALA A 337 4.88 12.84 26.84
N ALA A 338 5.85 12.32 26.08
CA ALA A 338 5.50 11.41 25.00
C ALA A 338 4.46 10.39 25.53
N GLU A 339 3.57 9.87 24.67
CA GLU A 339 2.58 8.87 25.10
C GLU A 339 3.27 7.86 26.01
N PRO A 340 2.77 7.70 27.25
CA PRO A 340 3.41 6.81 28.19
C PRO A 340 3.54 5.44 27.55
N ALA A 341 4.69 4.78 27.75
CA ALA A 341 4.95 3.47 27.15
C ALA A 341 3.80 2.48 27.45
N GLY A 342 3.17 2.60 28.61
CA GLY A 342 1.96 1.84 28.98
C GLY A 342 0.79 2.03 28.03
N VAL A 343 0.53 3.25 27.55
CA VAL A 343 -0.53 3.54 26.55
C VAL A 343 -0.21 2.85 25.23
N VAL A 344 0.99 3.06 24.71
CA VAL A 344 1.41 2.46 23.43
C VAL A 344 1.38 0.93 23.52
N ARG A 345 1.87 0.34 24.62
CA ARG A 345 1.81 -1.11 24.84
C ARG A 345 0.38 -1.63 24.96
N SER A 346 -0.51 -0.89 25.58
CA SER A 346 -1.94 -1.24 25.65
C SER A 346 -2.59 -1.21 24.26
N ILE A 347 -2.29 -0.19 23.45
CA ILE A 347 -2.74 -0.10 22.06
C ILE A 347 -2.22 -1.29 21.26
N LEU A 348 -0.94 -1.63 21.37
CA LEU A 348 -0.36 -2.79 20.68
C LEU A 348 -1.01 -4.10 21.10
N ALA A 349 -1.18 -4.33 22.41
CA ALA A 349 -1.85 -5.51 22.93
C ALA A 349 -3.31 -5.62 22.41
N MET A 350 -4.02 -4.50 22.30
CA MET A 350 -5.35 -4.45 21.71
C MET A 350 -5.34 -4.76 20.22
N LEU A 351 -4.40 -4.20 19.45
CA LEU A 351 -4.30 -4.48 18.01
C LEU A 351 -4.03 -5.96 17.74
N GLU A 352 -3.27 -6.63 18.62
CA GLU A 352 -3.01 -8.08 18.62
C GLU A 352 -4.30 -8.86 18.91
N GLY A 353 -4.95 -8.55 20.05
CA GLY A 353 -6.12 -9.28 20.55
C GLY A 353 -7.38 -9.11 19.71
N THR A 354 -7.43 -8.07 18.87
CA THR A 354 -8.60 -7.75 18.04
C THR A 354 -8.43 -8.09 16.55
N ARG A 355 -7.38 -8.85 16.16
CA ARG A 355 -7.10 -9.20 14.75
C ARG A 355 -8.28 -9.79 14.00
N ASP A 356 -9.11 -10.57 14.69
CA ASP A 356 -10.26 -11.28 14.12
C ASP A 356 -11.59 -10.49 14.14
N LEU A 357 -11.60 -9.29 14.73
CA LEU A 357 -12.80 -8.44 14.77
C LEU A 357 -12.95 -7.67 13.45
N ASP A 358 -14.18 -7.28 13.11
CA ASP A 358 -14.44 -6.34 12.01
C ASP A 358 -13.89 -4.94 12.32
N SER A 359 -13.66 -4.13 11.26
CA SER A 359 -13.05 -2.79 11.38
C SER A 359 -13.80 -1.87 12.34
N TYR A 360 -15.13 -1.98 12.39
CA TYR A 360 -15.98 -1.13 13.22
C TYR A 360 -15.75 -1.42 14.70
N LEU A 361 -15.82 -2.69 15.11
CA LEU A 361 -15.53 -3.10 16.49
C LEU A 361 -14.07 -2.81 16.89
N ARG A 362 -13.12 -2.96 15.96
CA ARG A 362 -11.71 -2.61 16.21
C ARG A 362 -11.51 -1.13 16.49
N CYS A 363 -12.17 -0.25 15.74
CA CYS A 363 -12.09 1.19 15.99
C CYS A 363 -12.65 1.57 17.36
N ARG A 364 -13.74 0.93 17.80
CA ARG A 364 -14.32 1.15 19.14
C ARG A 364 -13.40 0.66 20.25
N ALA A 365 -12.84 -0.54 20.10
CA ALA A 365 -11.85 -1.09 21.02
C ALA A 365 -10.60 -0.20 21.12
N PHE A 366 -10.12 0.31 19.98
CA PHE A 366 -9.00 1.25 19.92
C PHE A 366 -9.24 2.50 20.75
N VAL A 367 -10.36 3.19 20.51
CA VAL A 367 -10.70 4.43 21.24
C VAL A 367 -10.89 4.16 22.73
N ALA A 368 -11.48 3.02 23.10
CA ALA A 368 -11.64 2.64 24.49
C ALA A 368 -10.29 2.43 25.19
N VAL A 369 -9.37 1.67 24.55
CA VAL A 369 -8.04 1.40 25.11
C VAL A 369 -7.18 2.65 25.19
N GLU A 370 -7.19 3.48 24.15
CA GLU A 370 -6.46 4.75 24.11
C GLU A 370 -6.90 5.66 25.26
N ARG A 371 -8.21 5.90 25.40
CA ARG A 371 -8.77 6.76 26.46
C ARG A 371 -8.49 6.19 27.85
N ALA A 372 -8.69 4.89 28.05
CA ALA A 372 -8.41 4.20 29.32
C ALA A 372 -6.93 4.31 29.70
N GLY A 373 -6.01 4.09 28.75
CA GLY A 373 -4.58 4.23 28.97
C GLY A 373 -4.20 5.65 29.42
N PHE A 374 -4.69 6.67 28.72
CA PHE A 374 -4.43 8.06 29.11
C PHE A 374 -5.04 8.43 30.47
N ALA A 375 -6.26 7.97 30.78
CA ALA A 375 -6.90 8.24 32.06
C ALA A 375 -6.13 7.63 33.24
N LEU A 376 -5.57 6.43 33.07
CA LEU A 376 -4.76 5.76 34.09
C LEU A 376 -3.40 6.43 34.31
N GLU A 377 -2.77 6.90 33.24
CA GLU A 377 -1.49 7.65 33.33
C GLU A 377 -1.70 9.06 33.91
N ALA A 378 -2.86 9.67 33.67
CA ALA A 378 -3.24 10.97 34.21
C ALA A 378 -3.96 10.89 35.58
N ARG A 379 -4.00 9.72 36.23
CA ARG A 379 -4.79 9.48 37.46
C ARG A 379 -4.46 10.42 38.62
N GLY A 380 -3.25 10.99 38.66
CA GLY A 380 -2.86 12.01 39.65
C GLY A 380 -3.43 13.42 39.41
N HIS A 381 -4.03 13.68 38.24
CA HIS A 381 -4.54 14.98 37.81
C HIS A 381 -6.04 14.96 37.44
N LEU A 382 -6.67 13.77 37.46
CA LEU A 382 -8.08 13.56 37.11
C LEU A 382 -8.88 13.17 38.35
N ASN A 383 -10.18 13.51 38.37
CA ASN A 383 -11.08 13.02 39.41
C ASN A 383 -11.30 11.49 39.27
N LEU A 384 -11.42 10.77 40.38
CA LEU A 384 -11.66 9.33 40.40
C LEU A 384 -12.93 8.93 39.64
N ASP A 385 -13.97 9.76 39.68
CA ASP A 385 -15.22 9.50 38.95
C ASP A 385 -15.04 9.61 37.43
N GLN A 386 -14.22 10.57 36.95
CA GLN A 386 -13.88 10.71 35.52
C GLN A 386 -13.03 9.54 35.03
N VAL A 387 -12.09 9.06 35.87
CA VAL A 387 -11.30 7.88 35.56
C VAL A 387 -12.19 6.63 35.47
N ARG A 388 -13.16 6.48 36.38
CA ARG A 388 -14.13 5.38 36.34
C ARG A 388 -15.02 5.42 35.09
N GLU A 389 -15.55 6.58 34.72
CA GLU A 389 -16.39 6.75 33.54
C GLU A 389 -15.68 6.32 32.24
N VAL A 390 -14.39 6.64 32.10
CA VAL A 390 -13.60 6.23 30.93
C VAL A 390 -13.28 4.73 30.94
N LEU A 391 -13.22 4.11 32.11
CA LEU A 391 -12.90 2.69 32.30
C LEU A 391 -14.12 1.77 32.27
N THR A 392 -15.35 2.32 32.24
CA THR A 392 -16.61 1.58 32.20
C THR A 392 -16.62 0.40 31.20
N PRO A 393 -16.11 0.53 29.95
CA PRO A 393 -16.10 -0.60 29.01
C PRO A 393 -15.31 -1.83 29.49
N PHE A 394 -14.39 -1.65 30.45
CA PHE A 394 -13.49 -2.68 30.92
C PHE A 394 -13.85 -3.22 32.32
N GLU A 395 -14.80 -2.62 33.05
CA GLU A 395 -15.13 -2.98 34.46
C GLU A 395 -15.50 -4.46 34.65
N ALA A 396 -16.16 -5.06 33.68
CA ALA A 396 -16.52 -6.47 33.71
C ALA A 396 -15.33 -7.43 33.49
N SER A 397 -14.19 -6.92 33.01
CA SER A 397 -13.05 -7.72 32.55
C SER A 397 -11.74 -7.41 33.27
N ILE A 398 -11.58 -6.20 33.83
CA ILE A 398 -10.34 -5.73 34.46
C ILE A 398 -10.68 -4.96 35.75
N ALA A 399 -10.03 -5.33 36.87
CA ALA A 399 -10.17 -4.60 38.13
C ALA A 399 -9.17 -3.42 38.20
N PHE A 400 -9.67 -2.18 38.31
CA PHE A 400 -8.85 -0.95 38.16
C PHE A 400 -8.21 -0.40 39.43
N GLY A 401 -8.49 -0.97 40.61
CA GLY A 401 -8.19 -0.38 41.92
C GLY A 401 -6.78 0.21 42.05
N GLU A 402 -5.76 -0.42 41.44
CA GLU A 402 -4.34 -0.05 41.58
C GLU A 402 -3.52 -0.19 40.28
N LEU A 403 -4.16 -0.24 39.11
CA LEU A 403 -3.44 -0.41 37.84
C LEU A 403 -2.72 0.88 37.43
N ASN A 404 -1.41 0.79 37.17
CA ASN A 404 -0.66 1.77 36.37
C ASN A 404 -0.74 1.40 34.87
N GLY A 405 -0.26 2.26 33.96
CA GLY A 405 -0.39 1.99 32.53
C GLY A 405 0.32 0.71 32.05
N GLY A 406 1.42 0.31 32.69
CA GLY A 406 2.09 -0.97 32.42
C GLY A 406 1.26 -2.18 32.85
N GLY A 407 0.65 -2.12 34.04
CA GLY A 407 -0.28 -3.14 34.53
C GLY A 407 -1.53 -3.24 33.67
N PHE A 408 -2.04 -2.10 33.18
CA PHE A 408 -3.16 -2.07 32.25
C PHE A 408 -2.82 -2.77 30.93
N ALA A 409 -1.64 -2.49 30.35
CA ALA A 409 -1.19 -3.16 29.13
C ALA A 409 -1.14 -4.68 29.27
N HIS A 410 -0.65 -5.19 30.41
CA HIS A 410 -0.63 -6.63 30.69
C HIS A 410 -2.04 -7.21 30.80
N LYS A 411 -2.97 -6.50 31.44
CA LYS A 411 -4.37 -6.95 31.54
C LYS A 411 -5.06 -6.95 30.20
N VAL A 412 -4.84 -5.92 29.39
CA VAL A 412 -5.32 -5.82 28.01
C VAL A 412 -4.81 -6.99 27.16
N ALA A 413 -3.53 -7.36 27.30
CA ALA A 413 -2.95 -8.50 26.58
C ALA A 413 -3.53 -9.86 26.99
N SER A 414 -4.08 -9.97 28.22
CA SER A 414 -4.69 -11.20 28.73
C SER A 414 -6.16 -11.39 28.35
N LEU A 415 -6.77 -10.42 27.65
CA LEU A 415 -8.17 -10.48 27.27
C LEU A 415 -8.42 -11.50 26.16
N ASP A 416 -9.45 -12.33 26.33
CA ASP A 416 -9.91 -13.26 25.31
C ASP A 416 -10.84 -12.60 24.27
N LYS A 417 -11.15 -13.35 23.21
CA LYS A 417 -11.98 -12.87 22.09
C LYS A 417 -13.40 -12.46 22.52
N GLY A 418 -14.00 -13.15 23.48
CA GLY A 418 -15.33 -12.85 24.00
C GLY A 418 -15.35 -11.60 24.88
N GLN A 419 -14.26 -11.34 25.61
CA GLN A 419 -14.07 -10.10 26.35
C GLN A 419 -13.88 -8.91 25.40
N TRP A 420 -13.12 -9.08 24.32
CA TRP A 420 -12.95 -8.02 23.31
C TRP A 420 -14.25 -7.62 22.62
N HIS A 421 -15.12 -8.57 22.27
CA HIS A 421 -16.46 -8.25 21.73
C HIS A 421 -17.29 -7.43 22.71
N ARG A 422 -17.27 -7.80 24.01
CA ARG A 422 -18.01 -7.06 25.04
C ARG A 422 -17.48 -5.65 25.24
N ILE A 423 -16.15 -5.50 25.33
CA ILE A 423 -15.49 -4.20 25.47
C ILE A 423 -15.79 -3.30 24.26
N ALA A 424 -15.64 -3.83 23.04
CA ALA A 424 -15.93 -3.09 21.82
C ALA A 424 -17.41 -2.71 21.70
N SER A 425 -18.33 -3.53 22.23
CA SER A 425 -19.76 -3.26 22.24
C SER A 425 -20.14 -2.18 23.26
N ALA A 426 -19.48 -2.16 24.42
CA ALA A 426 -19.72 -1.20 25.50
C ALA A 426 -19.01 0.15 25.30
N ALA A 427 -17.99 0.19 24.45
CA ALA A 427 -17.27 1.42 24.10
C ALA A 427 -18.17 2.42 23.36
N PRO A 428 -17.93 3.74 23.46
CA PRO A 428 -18.65 4.74 22.66
C PRO A 428 -18.37 4.58 21.17
N ASP A 429 -19.25 5.09 20.32
CA ASP A 429 -19.07 5.03 18.87
C ASP A 429 -17.83 5.84 18.45
N ALA A 430 -17.04 5.24 17.57
CA ALA A 430 -15.81 5.81 17.03
C ALA A 430 -16.06 6.35 15.62
N ASN A 431 -15.47 7.50 15.30
CA ASN A 431 -15.41 7.97 13.91
C ASN A 431 -14.45 7.06 13.11
N GLU A 432 -14.99 6.07 12.43
CA GLU A 432 -14.21 5.06 11.72
C GLU A 432 -13.27 5.67 10.67
N GLU A 433 -13.70 6.72 9.95
CA GLU A 433 -12.83 7.40 8.97
C GLU A 433 -11.60 8.07 9.60
N ALA A 434 -11.71 8.47 10.87
CA ALA A 434 -10.63 9.07 11.61
C ALA A 434 -9.70 8.03 12.26
N VAL A 435 -10.26 6.90 12.71
CA VAL A 435 -9.56 5.92 13.56
C VAL A 435 -9.02 4.73 12.76
N ALA A 436 -9.75 4.24 11.74
CA ALA A 436 -9.34 3.09 10.94
C ALA A 436 -7.94 3.26 10.32
N PRO A 437 -7.53 4.45 9.82
CA PRO A 437 -6.16 4.67 9.37
C PRO A 437 -5.07 4.39 10.42
N LEU A 438 -5.30 4.75 11.68
CA LEU A 438 -4.39 4.49 12.80
C LEU A 438 -4.35 3.00 13.15
N VAL A 439 -5.53 2.37 13.22
CA VAL A 439 -5.66 0.92 13.49
C VAL A 439 -4.90 0.12 12.42
N ASN A 440 -5.12 0.45 11.14
CA ASN A 440 -4.44 -0.21 10.02
C ASN A 440 -2.92 0.00 10.05
N ALA A 441 -2.46 1.21 10.36
CA ALA A 441 -1.04 1.51 10.47
C ALA A 441 -0.39 0.77 11.66
N GLY A 442 -1.09 0.70 12.79
CA GLY A 442 -0.66 -0.03 13.97
C GLY A 442 -0.55 -1.54 13.73
N ILE A 443 -1.54 -2.15 13.07
CA ILE A 443 -1.50 -3.57 12.68
C ILE A 443 -0.28 -3.85 11.79
N ALA A 444 0.01 -2.97 10.83
CA ALA A 444 1.15 -3.14 9.95
C ALA A 444 2.50 -3.04 10.68
N LEU A 445 2.54 -2.41 11.85
CA LEU A 445 3.74 -2.24 12.68
C LEU A 445 3.80 -3.17 13.89
N ILE A 446 2.76 -3.94 14.20
CA ILE A 446 2.69 -4.70 15.44
C ILE A 446 3.79 -5.76 15.55
N ASP A 447 4.03 -6.49 14.45
CA ASP A 447 5.10 -7.49 14.36
C ASP A 447 6.49 -6.83 14.46
N PHE A 448 6.60 -5.56 14.04
CA PHE A 448 7.82 -4.77 14.23
C PHE A 448 7.99 -4.36 15.71
N PHE A 449 6.92 -3.99 16.41
CA PHE A 449 6.95 -3.54 17.80
C PHE A 449 7.13 -4.66 18.83
N GLY A 450 6.72 -5.90 18.51
CA GLY A 450 6.78 -7.03 19.44
C GLY A 450 8.18 -7.40 19.95
N GLY A 451 9.23 -7.07 19.18
CA GLY A 451 10.63 -7.33 19.57
C GLY A 451 11.44 -6.08 19.94
N ARG A 452 10.80 -4.91 20.06
CA ARG A 452 11.48 -3.61 20.22
C ARG A 452 11.31 -3.05 21.63
N SER A 453 12.23 -2.19 22.04
CA SER A 453 12.16 -1.48 23.33
C SER A 453 10.98 -0.52 23.38
N ASP A 454 10.53 -0.15 24.58
CA ASP A 454 9.44 0.80 24.79
C ASP A 454 9.72 2.16 24.12
N ASP A 455 10.96 2.62 24.18
CA ASP A 455 11.37 3.88 23.55
C ASP A 455 11.29 3.82 22.02
N GLU A 456 11.66 2.70 21.40
CA GLU A 456 11.52 2.49 19.96
C GLU A 456 10.03 2.41 19.56
N ALA A 457 9.22 1.69 20.36
CA ALA A 457 7.80 1.54 20.13
C ALA A 457 7.06 2.89 20.18
N VAL A 458 7.30 3.67 21.24
CA VAL A 458 6.73 5.01 21.41
C VAL A 458 7.19 5.94 20.30
N ALA A 459 8.49 5.92 19.95
CA ALA A 459 9.01 6.78 18.87
C ALA A 459 8.31 6.47 17.53
N ALA A 460 8.22 5.21 17.13
CA ALA A 460 7.61 4.86 15.86
C ALA A 460 6.08 5.05 15.87
N TRP A 461 5.41 4.79 16.99
CA TRP A 461 3.98 5.07 17.16
C TRP A 461 3.68 6.56 16.96
N HIS A 462 4.41 7.44 17.64
CA HIS A 462 4.27 8.89 17.49
C HIS A 462 4.45 9.36 16.04
N ALA A 463 5.47 8.86 15.36
CA ALA A 463 5.76 9.24 14.00
C ALA A 463 4.67 8.77 13.03
N VAL A 464 4.16 7.54 13.18
CA VAL A 464 3.09 7.02 12.32
C VAL A 464 1.75 7.71 12.59
N SER A 465 1.41 7.97 13.85
CA SER A 465 0.19 8.69 14.22
C SER A 465 0.20 10.12 13.69
N ALA A 466 1.36 10.79 13.78
CA ALA A 466 1.55 12.11 13.20
C ALA A 466 1.44 12.11 11.67
N LEU A 467 1.92 11.06 10.99
CA LEU A 467 1.77 10.90 9.55
C LEU A 467 0.32 10.69 9.12
N VAL A 468 -0.41 9.81 9.80
CA VAL A 468 -1.84 9.59 9.56
C VAL A 468 -2.60 10.90 9.73
N HIS A 469 -2.31 11.66 10.78
CA HIS A 469 -2.94 12.96 11.06
C HIS A 469 -2.23 14.17 10.48
N ARG A 470 -1.30 13.99 9.52
CA ARG A 470 -0.40 15.05 9.05
C ARG A 470 -1.14 16.32 8.69
N HIS A 471 -2.29 16.24 8.03
CA HIS A 471 -3.08 17.41 7.62
C HIS A 471 -3.97 18.02 8.71
N ARG A 472 -4.29 17.25 9.76
CA ARG A 472 -5.07 17.70 10.93
C ARG A 472 -4.20 18.39 11.98
N LEU A 473 -2.91 18.08 12.02
CA LEU A 473 -1.94 18.72 12.90
C LEU A 473 -1.48 20.07 12.33
N THR A 474 -1.07 21.00 13.19
CA THR A 474 -0.28 22.16 12.74
C THR A 474 1.10 21.67 12.27
N PRO A 475 1.76 22.30 11.28
CA PRO A 475 3.07 21.87 10.78
C PRO A 475 4.13 21.67 11.88
N ILE A 476 4.12 22.53 12.90
CA ILE A 476 5.06 22.44 14.02
C ILE A 476 4.78 21.24 14.95
N LYS A 477 3.50 20.90 15.20
CA LYS A 477 3.12 19.69 15.95
C LYS A 477 3.50 18.42 15.19
N PHE A 478 3.23 18.38 13.89
CA PHE A 478 3.69 17.27 13.04
C PHE A 478 5.22 17.13 13.09
N ALA A 479 5.95 18.24 12.96
CA ALA A 479 7.41 18.23 13.02
C ALA A 479 7.94 17.74 14.38
N ALA A 480 7.34 18.15 15.50
CA ALA A 480 7.71 17.68 16.83
C ALA A 480 7.61 16.15 16.95
N SER A 481 6.55 15.54 16.42
CA SER A 481 6.36 14.09 16.49
C SER A 481 7.22 13.31 15.46
N TYR A 482 7.45 13.88 14.27
CA TYR A 482 8.10 13.16 13.16
C TYR A 482 9.62 13.42 13.03
N ALA A 483 10.13 14.54 13.54
CA ALA A 483 11.54 14.95 13.44
C ALA A 483 12.58 13.86 13.81
N PRO A 484 12.36 12.97 14.82
CA PRO A 484 13.30 11.90 15.12
C PRO A 484 13.65 11.02 13.91
N PHE A 485 12.66 10.77 13.05
CA PHE A 485 12.81 9.94 11.85
C PHE A 485 13.19 10.72 10.60
N ALA A 486 13.07 12.05 10.59
CA ALA A 486 13.13 12.86 9.37
C ALA A 486 14.42 12.68 8.54
N SER A 487 15.56 12.37 9.15
CA SER A 487 16.79 12.09 8.38
C SER A 487 16.96 10.63 7.95
N ALA A 488 16.26 9.69 8.59
CA ALA A 488 16.33 8.28 8.26
C ALA A 488 15.24 7.91 7.23
N ILE A 489 14.08 8.55 7.35
CA ILE A 489 12.90 8.37 6.51
C ILE A 489 12.34 9.77 6.20
N PRO A 490 12.80 10.43 5.12
CA PRO A 490 12.33 11.76 4.75
C PRO A 490 10.88 11.73 4.25
N VAL A 491 10.02 12.60 4.80
CA VAL A 491 8.60 12.73 4.40
C VAL A 491 8.39 13.82 3.35
N THR A 492 9.28 14.80 3.32
CA THR A 492 9.24 15.88 2.32
C THR A 492 10.37 15.67 1.33
N ASN A 493 10.04 15.56 0.05
CA ASN A 493 11.05 15.52 -1.01
C ASN A 493 11.71 16.90 -1.13
N PRO A 494 13.02 17.05 -0.91
CA PRO A 494 13.68 18.36 -1.02
C PRO A 494 13.53 19.01 -2.40
N ARG A 495 13.32 18.19 -3.45
CA ARG A 495 13.11 18.65 -4.83
C ARG A 495 11.72 19.23 -5.08
N SER A 496 10.74 18.98 -4.21
CA SER A 496 9.41 19.60 -4.30
C SER A 496 9.34 20.98 -3.63
N LEU A 497 10.38 21.37 -2.87
CA LEU A 497 10.47 22.69 -2.28
C LEU A 497 10.97 23.72 -3.30
N GLY A 498 10.36 24.90 -3.33
CA GLY A 498 10.87 26.02 -4.12
C GLY A 498 12.28 26.41 -3.69
N ALA A 499 13.11 26.88 -4.63
CA ALA A 499 14.55 27.12 -4.40
C ALA A 499 14.85 28.00 -3.17
N MET A 500 14.07 29.05 -2.94
CA MET A 500 14.25 29.93 -1.78
C MET A 500 13.88 29.25 -0.45
N VAL A 501 12.82 28.44 -0.44
CA VAL A 501 12.43 27.62 0.73
C VAL A 501 13.52 26.60 1.03
N SER A 502 14.05 25.92 0.01
CA SER A 502 15.15 24.96 0.15
C SER A 502 16.41 25.61 0.77
N ARG A 503 16.77 26.81 0.33
CA ARG A 503 17.88 27.59 0.91
C ARG A 503 17.59 28.01 2.35
N TYR A 504 16.37 28.45 2.64
CA TYR A 504 15.97 28.80 3.99
C TYR A 504 16.06 27.59 4.94
N VAL A 505 15.52 26.43 4.55
CA VAL A 505 15.62 25.18 5.31
C VAL A 505 17.09 24.79 5.53
N THR A 506 17.94 24.99 4.52
CA THR A 506 19.40 24.76 4.65
C THR A 506 20.05 25.73 5.66
N ALA A 507 19.64 27.00 5.66
CA ALA A 507 20.13 28.00 6.61
C ALA A 507 19.67 27.68 8.05
N VAL A 508 18.41 27.25 8.23
CA VAL A 508 17.89 26.77 9.51
C VAL A 508 18.73 25.62 10.06
N GLY A 509 19.11 24.66 9.22
CA GLY A 509 19.98 23.53 9.61
C GLY A 509 21.42 23.92 9.98
N ARG A 510 21.82 25.18 9.78
CA ARG A 510 23.16 25.71 10.07
C ARG A 510 23.16 26.77 11.17
N LEU A 511 22.03 26.97 11.86
CA LEU A 511 21.92 27.96 12.92
C LEU A 511 22.92 27.67 14.06
N GLY A 512 23.70 28.70 14.41
CA GLY A 512 24.53 28.74 15.60
C GLY A 512 23.73 29.09 16.86
N ALA A 513 24.34 28.95 18.03
CA ALA A 513 23.69 29.23 19.32
C ALA A 513 23.24 30.69 19.46
N SER A 514 24.06 31.65 19.01
CA SER A 514 23.71 33.07 19.01
C SER A 514 22.51 33.38 18.10
N GLN A 515 22.43 32.76 16.92
CA GLN A 515 21.30 32.91 16.01
C GLN A 515 20.03 32.28 16.58
N CYS A 516 20.12 31.11 17.23
CA CYS A 516 18.99 30.52 17.94
C CYS A 516 18.49 31.42 19.08
N ALA A 517 19.39 32.05 19.84
CA ALA A 517 19.01 32.98 20.91
C ALA A 517 18.29 34.22 20.38
N VAL A 518 18.71 34.75 19.23
CA VAL A 518 18.01 35.83 18.52
C VAL A 518 16.61 35.39 18.11
N LEU A 519 16.45 34.22 17.49
CA LEU A 519 15.14 33.69 17.09
C LEU A 519 14.20 33.40 18.27
N ALA A 520 14.75 33.21 19.48
CA ALA A 520 13.98 32.99 20.70
C ALA A 520 13.39 34.28 21.31
N GLN A 521 13.83 35.46 20.86
CA GLN A 521 13.31 36.72 21.37
C GLN A 521 11.80 36.86 21.06
N PRO A 522 11.02 37.44 21.97
CA PRO A 522 9.61 37.67 21.73
C PRO A 522 9.41 38.70 20.62
N TRP A 523 8.44 38.45 19.76
CA TRP A 523 8.05 39.34 18.67
C TRP A 523 6.53 39.27 18.47
N GLN A 524 5.98 40.33 17.89
CA GLN A 524 4.56 40.44 17.57
C GLN A 524 4.40 40.90 16.12
N ILE A 525 3.33 40.44 15.49
CA ILE A 525 2.93 40.89 14.15
C ILE A 525 1.77 41.85 14.34
N ASP A 526 1.79 42.96 13.61
CA ASP A 526 0.65 43.86 13.51
C ASP A 526 -0.59 43.14 12.93
N ASP A 527 -1.78 43.52 13.37
CA ASP A 527 -3.04 42.86 13.00
C ASP A 527 -3.30 42.92 11.48
N ALA A 528 -2.92 44.02 10.83
CA ALA A 528 -3.03 44.15 9.38
C ALA A 528 -2.13 43.13 8.65
N LEU A 529 -0.89 42.95 9.10
CA LEU A 529 0.05 41.97 8.53
C LEU A 529 -0.38 40.53 8.85
N SER A 530 -0.99 40.29 10.00
CA SER A 530 -1.57 38.99 10.38
C SER A 530 -2.74 38.61 9.45
N SER A 531 -3.60 39.56 9.11
CA SER A 531 -4.69 39.39 8.15
C SER A 531 -4.17 39.10 6.73
N VAL A 532 -3.15 39.84 6.29
CA VAL A 532 -2.47 39.60 5.00
C VAL A 532 -1.85 38.20 4.96
N LEU A 533 -1.16 37.78 6.02
CA LEU A 533 -0.58 36.45 6.11
C LEU A 533 -1.67 35.36 6.09
N SER A 534 -2.76 35.55 6.81
CA SER A 534 -3.88 34.60 6.88
C SER A 534 -4.54 34.42 5.51
N SER A 535 -4.81 35.52 4.80
CA SER A 535 -5.37 35.47 3.44
C SER A 535 -4.41 34.82 2.44
N ALA A 536 -3.11 35.15 2.50
CA ALA A 536 -2.11 34.60 1.60
C ALA A 536 -1.90 33.08 1.78
N VAL A 537 -2.22 32.53 2.97
CA VAL A 537 -2.06 31.11 3.33
C VAL A 537 -3.35 30.29 3.11
N ALA A 538 -4.49 30.92 2.80
CA ALA A 538 -5.80 30.25 2.71
C ALA A 538 -5.82 29.00 1.80
N ASP A 539 -5.05 29.00 0.71
CA ASP A 539 -4.97 27.86 -0.24
C ASP A 539 -4.04 26.71 0.24
N GLY A 540 -3.45 26.80 1.43
CA GLY A 540 -2.55 25.78 1.99
C GLY A 540 -1.13 25.73 1.38
N GLY A 541 -0.82 26.59 0.41
CA GLY A 541 0.47 26.60 -0.31
C GLY A 541 1.71 26.86 0.56
N SER A 542 1.56 27.39 1.76
CA SER A 542 2.67 27.63 2.70
C SER A 542 3.09 26.40 3.51
N ARG A 543 2.20 25.40 3.62
CA ARG A 543 2.31 24.30 4.57
C ARG A 543 3.61 23.52 4.40
N ALA A 544 3.97 23.17 3.16
CA ALA A 544 5.17 22.39 2.88
C ALA A 544 6.46 23.13 3.27
N GLY A 545 6.51 24.47 3.10
CA GLY A 545 7.67 25.27 3.47
C GLY A 545 7.78 25.46 4.99
N GLU A 546 6.65 25.70 5.66
CA GLU A 546 6.59 25.75 7.13
C GLU A 546 6.98 24.41 7.76
N GLU A 547 6.43 23.30 7.26
CA GLU A 547 6.71 21.95 7.76
C GLU A 547 8.19 21.57 7.58
N ALA A 548 8.77 21.84 6.40
CA ALA A 548 10.19 21.57 6.16
C ALA A 548 11.11 22.40 7.05
N ALA A 549 10.77 23.68 7.28
CA ALA A 549 11.51 24.52 8.22
C ALA A 549 11.37 24.03 9.66
N ALA A 550 10.15 23.65 10.07
CA ALA A 550 9.89 23.12 11.39
C ALA A 550 10.65 21.80 11.64
N LEU A 551 10.61 20.84 10.70
CA LEU A 551 11.33 19.57 10.82
C LEU A 551 12.84 19.78 11.01
N ASN A 552 13.42 20.76 10.33
CA ASN A 552 14.85 21.07 10.46
C ASN A 552 15.16 21.83 11.76
N ALA A 553 14.31 22.79 12.12
CA ALA A 553 14.45 23.58 13.34
C ALA A 553 14.31 22.72 14.61
N VAL A 554 13.34 21.81 14.64
CA VAL A 554 13.07 20.91 15.77
C VAL A 554 14.26 19.98 16.05
N VAL A 555 15.13 19.70 15.08
CA VAL A 555 16.38 18.94 15.31
C VAL A 555 17.56 19.85 15.60
N THR A 556 17.66 20.99 14.91
CA THR A 556 18.84 21.85 14.97
C THR A 556 18.88 22.74 16.21
N VAL A 557 17.75 23.32 16.59
CA VAL A 557 17.65 24.26 17.71
C VAL A 557 17.96 23.58 19.06
N PRO A 558 17.44 22.38 19.38
CA PRO A 558 17.74 21.73 20.66
C PRO A 558 19.22 21.41 20.86
N MET A 559 20.00 21.27 19.79
CA MET A 559 21.46 21.11 19.86
C MET A 559 22.19 22.39 20.30
N ARG A 560 21.47 23.50 20.45
CA ARG A 560 22.00 24.85 20.69
C ARG A 560 21.31 25.58 21.84
N LEU A 561 20.00 25.39 21.99
CA LEU A 561 19.16 26.07 22.96
C LEU A 561 18.01 25.15 23.39
N ALA A 562 17.93 24.84 24.68
CA ALA A 562 16.90 23.98 25.27
C ALA A 562 15.74 24.78 25.90
N GLY A 563 14.70 24.07 26.35
CA GLY A 563 13.59 24.63 27.12
C GLY A 563 12.72 25.61 26.32
N GLY A 564 12.06 26.52 27.04
CA GLY A 564 11.10 27.47 26.46
C GLY A 564 11.70 28.41 25.40
N GLY A 565 12.97 28.81 25.57
CA GLY A 565 13.69 29.62 24.57
C GLY A 565 13.96 28.83 23.28
N GLY A 566 14.36 27.56 23.39
CA GLY A 566 14.50 26.67 22.25
C GLY A 566 13.20 26.51 21.48
N TRP A 567 12.08 26.32 22.17
CA TRP A 567 10.76 26.22 21.53
C TRP A 567 10.35 27.50 20.80
N ALA A 568 10.63 28.67 21.40
CA ALA A 568 10.36 29.95 20.78
C ALA A 568 11.16 30.10 19.47
N ALA A 569 12.44 29.75 19.48
CA ALA A 569 13.28 29.77 18.29
C ALA A 569 12.77 28.80 17.19
N VAL A 570 12.30 27.60 17.57
CA VAL A 570 11.68 26.66 16.61
C VAL A 570 10.43 27.27 15.97
N LYS A 571 9.56 27.92 16.76
CA LYS A 571 8.36 28.61 16.24
C LYS A 571 8.72 29.71 15.27
N THR A 572 9.69 30.56 15.61
CA THR A 572 10.16 31.64 14.73
C THR A 572 10.76 31.08 13.43
N ALA A 573 11.53 30.00 13.50
CA ALA A 573 12.09 29.34 12.33
C ALA A 573 11.00 28.72 11.42
N ALA A 574 10.01 28.05 12.00
CA ALA A 574 8.85 27.51 11.26
C ALA A 574 8.07 28.64 10.57
N PHE A 575 7.82 29.74 11.30
CA PHE A 575 7.17 30.93 10.77
C PHE A 575 7.90 31.50 9.55
N GLY A 576 9.24 31.57 9.55
CA GLY A 576 9.99 31.97 8.35
C GLY A 576 9.78 31.05 7.15
N GLY A 577 9.61 29.74 7.37
CA GLY A 577 9.26 28.79 6.32
C GLY A 577 7.91 29.10 5.68
N ARG A 578 6.93 29.49 6.52
CA ARG A 578 5.61 29.96 6.07
C ARG A 578 5.73 31.22 5.21
N VAL A 579 6.46 32.24 5.68
CA VAL A 579 6.62 33.53 4.99
C VAL A 579 7.31 33.37 3.62
N ILE A 580 8.42 32.64 3.53
CA ILE A 580 9.12 32.44 2.25
C ILE A 580 8.29 31.64 1.25
N ALA A 581 7.48 30.68 1.73
CA ALA A 581 6.64 29.87 0.86
C ALA A 581 5.58 30.71 0.14
N ILE A 582 5.03 31.75 0.78
CA ILE A 582 4.02 32.65 0.19
C ILE A 582 4.55 33.98 -0.34
N ARG A 583 5.87 34.21 -0.30
CA ARG A 583 6.50 35.49 -0.67
C ARG A 583 6.01 36.11 -1.98
N SER A 584 5.62 35.30 -2.97
CA SER A 584 5.14 35.77 -4.28
C SER A 584 3.75 36.41 -4.23
N ARG A 585 3.04 36.26 -3.11
CA ARG A 585 1.72 36.84 -2.83
C ARG A 585 1.82 38.06 -1.92
N LEU A 586 3.02 38.41 -1.47
CA LEU A 586 3.28 39.53 -0.59
C LEU A 586 3.93 40.66 -1.40
N THR A 587 3.61 41.90 -1.04
CA THR A 587 4.42 43.05 -1.48
C THR A 587 5.80 43.00 -0.82
N VAL A 588 6.76 43.72 -1.38
CA VAL A 588 8.13 43.76 -0.83
C VAL A 588 8.13 44.28 0.61
N GLU A 589 7.33 45.31 0.90
CA GLU A 589 7.21 45.90 2.23
C GLU A 589 6.59 44.91 3.24
N GLN A 590 5.52 44.22 2.85
CA GLN A 590 4.90 43.18 3.68
C GLN A 590 5.86 42.02 3.95
N LEU A 591 6.63 41.61 2.94
CA LEU A 591 7.65 40.56 3.09
C LEU A 591 8.73 40.98 4.08
N VAL A 592 9.26 42.20 3.97
CA VAL A 592 10.29 42.72 4.88
C VAL A 592 9.75 42.81 6.31
N ALA A 593 8.53 43.32 6.49
CA ALA A 593 7.90 43.44 7.80
C ALA A 593 7.65 42.07 8.45
N LEU A 594 7.13 41.10 7.69
CA LEU A 594 6.94 39.72 8.16
C LEU A 594 8.28 38.99 8.37
N TRP A 595 9.36 39.39 7.70
CA TRP A 595 10.69 38.80 7.88
C TRP A 595 11.48 39.40 9.05
N ALA A 596 11.05 40.53 9.60
CA ALA A 596 11.77 41.25 10.66
C ALA A 596 12.20 40.37 11.86
N PRO A 597 11.38 39.42 12.37
CA PRO A 597 11.79 38.53 13.46
C PRO A 597 12.92 37.55 13.10
N ILE A 598 13.10 37.27 11.81
CA ILE A 598 14.05 36.26 11.30
C ILE A 598 15.32 36.94 10.76
N GLN A 599 15.18 38.17 10.26
CA GLN A 599 16.23 38.95 9.62
C GLN A 599 17.58 38.97 10.36
N PRO A 600 17.66 39.12 11.70
CA PRO A 600 18.96 39.21 12.37
C PRO A 600 19.65 37.86 12.50
N ALA A 601 18.92 36.74 12.39
CA ALA A 601 19.48 35.40 12.38
C ALA A 601 19.77 34.90 10.96
N ILE A 602 18.83 35.10 10.02
CA ILE A 602 18.92 34.70 8.62
C ILE A 602 18.49 35.90 7.75
N PRO A 603 19.44 36.71 7.25
CA PRO A 603 19.12 37.86 6.42
C PRO A 603 18.45 37.44 5.12
N LEU A 604 17.37 38.12 4.70
CA LEU A 604 16.61 37.76 3.50
C LEU A 604 17.49 37.71 2.24
N VAL A 605 18.46 38.63 2.14
CA VAL A 605 19.43 38.72 1.04
C VAL A 605 20.32 37.48 0.91
N SER A 606 20.56 36.76 2.01
CA SER A 606 21.39 35.53 2.01
C SER A 606 20.70 34.36 1.30
N LEU A 607 19.39 34.45 1.06
CA LEU A 607 18.60 33.42 0.39
C LEU A 607 18.58 33.58 -1.14
N ASN A 608 19.15 34.67 -1.67
CA ASN A 608 19.23 34.91 -3.11
C ASN A 608 20.16 33.93 -3.82
N ALA A 609 20.02 33.82 -5.15
CA ALA A 609 20.85 32.90 -5.91
C ALA A 609 22.31 33.34 -5.84
N PRO A 610 23.26 32.41 -5.64
CA PRO A 610 24.66 32.75 -5.75
C PRO A 610 24.88 33.37 -7.13
N ALA A 611 25.55 34.51 -7.18
CA ALA A 611 25.87 35.17 -8.44
C ALA A 611 26.55 34.14 -9.35
N ARG A 612 26.04 33.95 -10.57
CA ARG A 612 26.70 33.08 -11.56
C ARG A 612 28.13 33.60 -11.71
N ALA A 613 29.11 32.76 -11.39
CA ALA A 613 30.49 33.03 -11.78
C ALA A 613 30.48 33.20 -13.31
N ARG A 614 30.80 34.41 -13.78
CA ARG A 614 31.10 34.63 -15.20
C ARG A 614 32.30 33.74 -15.50
N ARG A 615 32.07 32.67 -16.25
CA ARG A 615 33.13 31.88 -16.88
C ARG A 615 33.49 32.53 -18.20
#